data_AF-A0A954Q1I2-F1
#
_entry.id   AF-A0A954Q1I2-F1
#
_cell.length_a   1.000
_cell.length_b   1.000
_cell.length_c   1.000
_cell.angle_alpha   90.00
_cell.angle_beta   90.00
_cell.angle_gamma   90.00
#
_symmetry.space_group_name_H-M   'P 1'
#
loop_
_entity.id
_entity.type
_entity.pdbx_description
1 polymer ?
#
loop_
_entity_poly.entity_id
_entity_poly.type
_entity_poly.pdbx_seq_one_letter_code
_entity_poly.pdbx_strand_id
1 'polypeptide(L)'
;MNFDWTEEQITFHDRMRDFAMSELTDNVIRRDEESEFAEHLWQRAAKIGIQGMYIPTDYGGQGSADIQTAMLGMQALGYGCGDGGLLLALNAQMWAVQLPILHFGDEFQKQRFLPKLCDGTWKGAHGITEPGTGSDVFNMQTTA
;
A
#
# COMPACT_ATOMS: atom_id res chain seq x y z
N MET A 1 21.61 -23.92 -3.63
CA MET A 1 20.81 -22.69 -3.63
C MET A 1 19.40 -23.08 -3.25
N ASN A 2 18.82 -22.44 -2.24
CA ASN A 2 17.44 -22.70 -1.81
C ASN A 2 16.56 -21.57 -2.35
N PHE A 3 15.46 -21.93 -3.01
CA PHE A 3 14.49 -21.01 -3.62
C PHE A 3 13.10 -21.10 -2.95
N ASP A 4 12.98 -21.93 -1.92
CA ASP A 4 11.73 -22.11 -1.20
C ASP A 4 11.45 -20.90 -0.29
N TRP A 5 10.17 -20.55 -0.15
CA TRP A 5 9.72 -19.59 0.85
C TRP A 5 9.88 -20.16 2.26
N THR A 6 10.12 -19.28 3.24
CA THR A 6 10.11 -19.69 4.65
C THR A 6 8.68 -20.01 5.11
N GLU A 7 8.56 -20.81 6.17
CA GLU A 7 7.25 -21.10 6.79
C GLU A 7 6.53 -19.83 7.26
N GLU A 8 7.27 -18.84 7.74
CA GLU A 8 6.74 -17.54 8.14
C GLU A 8 6.17 -16.77 6.94
N GLN A 9 6.88 -16.76 5.81
CA GLN A 9 6.43 -16.14 4.56
C GLN A 9 5.18 -16.81 4.01
N ILE A 10 5.12 -18.15 4.01
CA ILE A 10 3.94 -18.91 3.59
C ILE A 10 2.75 -18.61 4.50
N THR A 11 2.97 -18.58 5.81
CA THR A 11 1.91 -18.26 6.79
C THR A 11 1.39 -16.83 6.58
N PHE A 12 2.29 -15.87 6.33
CA PHE A 12 1.90 -14.49 6.03
C PHE A 12 1.11 -14.40 4.72
N HIS A 13 1.58 -15.04 3.65
CA HIS A 13 0.88 -15.14 2.37
C HIS A 13 -0.56 -15.66 2.54
N ASP A 14 -0.72 -16.81 3.20
CA ASP A 14 -2.03 -17.43 3.35
C ASP A 14 -2.99 -16.56 4.15
N ARG A 15 -2.50 -15.90 5.21
CA ARG A 15 -3.31 -14.93 5.97
C ARG A 15 -3.77 -13.75 5.13
N MET A 16 -2.89 -13.20 4.27
CA MET A 16 -3.24 -12.09 3.38
C MET A 16 -4.23 -12.53 2.31
N ARG A 17 -4.04 -13.72 1.73
CA ARG A 17 -4.95 -14.32 0.75
C ARG A 17 -6.34 -14.49 1.34
N ASP A 18 -6.42 -15.15 2.50
CA ASP A 18 -7.69 -15.48 3.13
C ASP A 18 -8.43 -14.20 3.53
N PHE A 19 -7.72 -13.19 4.08
CA PHE A 19 -8.28 -11.87 4.34
C PHE A 19 -8.84 -11.21 3.09
N ALA A 20 -8.10 -11.20 1.97
CA ALA A 20 -8.58 -10.58 0.74
C ALA A 20 -9.86 -11.27 0.23
N MET A 21 -9.88 -12.60 0.22
CA MET A 21 -11.04 -13.38 -0.24
C MET A 21 -12.28 -13.18 0.63
N SER A 22 -12.12 -12.97 1.93
CA SER A 22 -13.24 -12.82 2.86
C SER A 22 -13.67 -11.37 3.07
N GLU A 23 -12.76 -10.41 3.06
CA GLU A 23 -13.02 -9.04 3.53
C GLU A 23 -12.98 -7.96 2.44
N LEU A 24 -12.41 -8.26 1.26
CA LEU A 24 -12.20 -7.27 0.17
C LEU A 24 -13.01 -7.55 -1.09
N THR A 25 -14.02 -8.43 -1.03
CA THR A 25 -14.75 -8.92 -2.22
C THR A 25 -16.12 -8.25 -2.43
N ASP A 26 -16.56 -7.38 -1.52
CA ASP A 26 -17.87 -6.74 -1.56
C ASP A 26 -18.08 -6.05 -2.92
N ASN A 27 -19.23 -6.24 -3.58
CA ASN A 27 -19.81 -5.40 -4.66
C ASN A 27 -18.87 -4.80 -5.73
N VAL A 28 -17.80 -5.49 -6.13
CA VAL A 28 -16.77 -4.91 -7.02
C VAL A 28 -17.35 -4.45 -8.38
N ILE A 29 -18.24 -5.23 -8.98
CA ILE A 29 -18.84 -4.91 -10.30
C ILE A 29 -19.62 -3.60 -10.25
N ARG A 30 -20.47 -3.42 -9.23
CA ARG A 30 -21.27 -2.20 -9.06
C ARG A 30 -20.37 -0.97 -8.84
N ARG A 31 -19.33 -1.11 -8.00
CA ARG A 31 -18.40 -0.01 -7.72
C ARG A 31 -17.62 0.41 -8.96
N ASP A 32 -17.21 -0.54 -9.78
CA ASP A 32 -16.54 -0.26 -11.05
C ASP A 32 -17.47 0.53 -12.00
N GLU A 33 -18.70 0.05 -12.20
CA GLU A 33 -19.71 0.73 -13.03
C GLU A 33 -20.03 2.15 -12.56
N GLU A 34 -20.07 2.37 -11.25
CA GLU A 34 -20.35 3.67 -10.63
C GLU A 34 -19.10 4.54 -10.39
N SER A 35 -17.90 4.03 -10.69
CA SER A 35 -16.62 4.68 -10.36
C SER A 35 -16.49 5.04 -8.86
N GLU A 36 -17.00 4.18 -7.98
CA GLU A 36 -17.01 4.38 -6.53
C GLU A 36 -15.73 3.83 -5.89
N PHE A 37 -14.98 4.69 -5.20
CA PHE A 37 -13.83 4.23 -4.40
C PHE A 37 -14.30 3.54 -3.12
N ALA A 38 -13.75 2.34 -2.86
CA ALA A 38 -14.13 1.49 -1.73
C ALA A 38 -13.52 1.96 -0.39
N GLU A 39 -13.96 3.10 0.13
CA GLU A 39 -13.41 3.68 1.38
C GLU A 39 -13.46 2.70 2.56
N HIS A 40 -14.56 1.97 2.70
CA HIS A 40 -14.71 0.96 3.75
C HIS A 40 -13.70 -0.18 3.64
N LEU A 41 -13.38 -0.63 2.42
CA LEU A 41 -12.39 -1.69 2.20
C LEU A 41 -10.95 -1.19 2.43
N TRP A 42 -10.67 0.07 2.05
CA TRP A 42 -9.42 0.75 2.41
C TRP A 42 -9.20 0.74 3.93
N GLN A 43 -10.22 1.14 4.70
CA GLN A 43 -10.14 1.16 6.17
C GLN A 43 -9.99 -0.26 6.76
N ARG A 44 -10.65 -1.28 6.19
CA ARG A 44 -10.43 -2.69 6.60
C ARG A 44 -8.98 -3.12 6.39
N ALA A 45 -8.42 -2.82 5.22
CA ALA A 45 -7.03 -3.14 4.90
C ALA A 45 -6.04 -2.42 5.83
N ALA A 46 -6.27 -1.13 6.11
CA ALA A 46 -5.45 -0.37 7.04
C ALA A 46 -5.54 -0.90 8.48
N LYS A 47 -6.73 -1.32 8.94
CA LYS A 47 -6.94 -1.84 10.29
C LYS A 47 -6.18 -3.14 10.58
N ILE A 48 -6.03 -4.03 9.60
CA ILE A 48 -5.18 -5.22 9.74
C ILE A 48 -3.69 -4.91 9.55
N GLY A 49 -3.39 -3.66 9.20
CA GLY A 49 -2.06 -3.05 9.06
C GLY A 49 -1.34 -3.39 7.77
N ILE A 50 -2.08 -3.62 6.68
CA ILE A 50 -1.49 -3.72 5.34
C ILE A 50 -0.62 -2.49 5.05
N GLN A 51 -1.17 -1.30 5.27
CA GLN A 51 -0.49 -0.02 5.03
C GLN A 51 0.72 0.26 5.94
N GLY A 52 0.91 -0.55 6.99
CA GLY A 52 2.01 -0.40 7.94
C GLY A 52 3.01 -1.56 7.90
N MET A 53 2.82 -2.57 7.05
CA MET A 53 3.58 -3.84 7.15
C MET A 53 5.09 -3.67 7.02
N TYR A 54 5.53 -2.71 6.18
CA TYR A 54 6.94 -2.41 5.92
C TYR A 54 7.48 -1.23 6.76
N ILE A 55 6.60 -0.42 7.35
CA ILE A 55 7.00 0.74 8.14
C ILE A 55 7.40 0.30 9.55
N PRO A 56 8.53 0.80 10.11
CA PRO A 56 8.93 0.49 11.49
C PRO A 56 7.88 0.88 12.53
N THR A 57 7.88 0.17 13.66
CA THR A 57 6.95 0.43 14.79
C THR A 57 7.08 1.83 15.36
N ASP A 58 8.29 2.40 15.35
CA ASP A 58 8.59 3.76 15.84
C ASP A 58 7.85 4.86 15.05
N TYR A 59 7.32 4.52 13.87
CA TYR A 59 6.57 5.40 12.98
C TYR A 59 5.13 4.92 12.73
N GLY A 60 4.59 4.06 13.60
CA GLY A 60 3.20 3.60 13.55
C GLY A 60 2.93 2.44 12.58
N GLY A 61 3.97 1.82 12.03
CA GLY A 61 3.83 0.59 11.26
C GLY A 61 3.92 -0.67 12.12
N GLN A 62 4.02 -1.83 11.47
CA GLN A 62 4.17 -3.13 12.13
C GLN A 62 5.62 -3.59 12.23
N GLY A 63 6.52 -3.07 11.38
CA GLY A 63 7.93 -3.45 11.32
C GLY A 63 8.17 -4.95 11.09
N SER A 64 7.17 -5.67 10.57
CA SER A 64 7.10 -7.13 10.59
C SER A 64 7.51 -7.77 9.26
N ALA A 65 7.42 -7.03 8.15
CA ALA A 65 7.73 -7.56 6.83
C ALA A 65 8.97 -6.87 6.24
N ASP A 66 9.94 -7.68 5.82
CA ASP A 66 10.94 -7.23 4.85
C ASP A 66 10.28 -7.03 3.46
N ILE A 67 11.05 -6.49 2.51
CA ILE A 67 10.51 -6.17 1.18
C ILE A 67 9.98 -7.43 0.46
N GLN A 68 10.63 -8.58 0.62
CA GLN A 68 10.23 -9.82 -0.05
C GLN A 68 8.90 -10.33 0.51
N THR A 69 8.76 -10.33 1.84
CA THR A 69 7.55 -10.74 2.54
C THR A 69 6.39 -9.78 2.26
N ALA A 70 6.66 -8.47 2.23
CA ALA A 70 5.65 -7.48 1.86
C ALA A 70 5.16 -7.68 0.41
N MET A 71 6.07 -7.97 -0.53
CA MET A 71 5.69 -8.28 -1.90
C MET A 71 4.87 -9.57 -2.02
N LEU A 72 5.21 -10.60 -1.24
CA LEU A 72 4.44 -11.83 -1.18
C LEU A 72 3.01 -11.58 -0.63
N GLY A 73 2.87 -10.69 0.36
CA GLY A 73 1.57 -10.23 0.83
C GLY A 73 0.78 -9.51 -0.26
N MET A 74 1.41 -8.62 -1.03
CA MET A 74 0.75 -7.94 -2.14
C MET A 74 0.29 -8.91 -3.24
N GLN A 75 1.09 -9.94 -3.53
CA GLN A 75 0.72 -11.00 -4.45
C GLN A 75 -0.53 -11.76 -3.95
N ALA A 76 -0.56 -12.10 -2.65
CA ALA A 76 -1.70 -12.77 -2.03
C ALA A 76 -2.98 -11.94 -2.09
N LEU A 77 -2.89 -10.62 -1.83
CA LEU A 77 -4.01 -9.70 -1.98
C LEU A 77 -4.52 -9.65 -3.43
N GLY A 78 -3.60 -9.62 -4.41
CA GLY A 78 -3.92 -9.67 -5.84
C GLY A 78 -4.60 -10.96 -6.27
N TYR A 79 -4.30 -12.08 -5.62
CA TYR A 79 -5.00 -13.34 -5.85
C TYR A 79 -6.43 -13.31 -5.27
N GLY A 80 -6.60 -12.75 -4.07
CA GLY A 80 -7.87 -12.82 -3.32
C GLY A 80 -8.87 -11.70 -3.59
N CYS A 81 -8.43 -10.55 -4.10
CA CYS A 81 -9.25 -9.36 -4.29
C CYS A 81 -9.36 -9.00 -5.79
N GLY A 82 -10.60 -8.98 -6.31
CA GLY A 82 -10.88 -8.58 -7.69
C GLY A 82 -10.89 -7.07 -7.95
N ASP A 83 -10.78 -6.25 -6.89
CA ASP A 83 -10.79 -4.78 -6.99
C ASP A 83 -9.39 -4.24 -7.29
N GLY A 84 -9.04 -4.20 -8.57
CA GLY A 84 -7.73 -3.71 -9.02
C GLY A 84 -7.46 -2.24 -8.66
N GLY A 85 -8.51 -1.41 -8.57
CA GLY A 85 -8.39 0.00 -8.19
C GLY A 85 -7.99 0.17 -6.72
N LEU A 86 -8.62 -0.59 -5.81
CA LEU A 86 -8.23 -0.62 -4.41
C LEU A 86 -6.79 -1.11 -4.23
N LEU A 87 -6.42 -2.21 -4.89
CA LEU A 87 -5.06 -2.76 -4.77
C LEU A 87 -4.00 -1.79 -5.30
N LEU A 88 -4.27 -1.11 -6.42
CA LEU A 88 -3.40 -0.07 -6.94
C LEU A 88 -3.24 1.07 -5.92
N ALA A 89 -4.34 1.54 -5.31
CA ALA A 89 -4.30 2.61 -4.32
C ALA A 89 -3.49 2.22 -3.07
N LEU A 90 -3.67 0.99 -2.55
CA LEU A 90 -2.90 0.48 -1.41
C LEU A 90 -1.40 0.50 -1.72
N ASN A 91 -1.02 -0.05 -2.88
CA ASN A 91 0.38 -0.08 -3.33
C ASN A 91 0.95 1.32 -3.57
N ALA A 92 0.19 2.21 -4.21
CA ALA A 92 0.63 3.58 -4.47
C ALA A 92 0.97 4.33 -3.17
N GLN A 93 0.15 4.16 -2.13
CA GLN A 93 0.45 4.74 -0.82
C GLN A 93 1.72 4.16 -0.20
N MET A 94 1.86 2.84 -0.14
CA MET A 94 3.03 2.23 0.50
C MET A 94 4.34 2.60 -0.22
N TRP A 95 4.36 2.43 -1.53
CA TRP A 95 5.62 2.46 -2.28
C TRP A 95 5.99 3.84 -2.79
N ALA A 96 5.02 4.65 -3.22
CA ALA A 96 5.28 5.95 -3.81
C ALA A 96 5.14 7.13 -2.82
N VAL A 97 4.55 6.90 -1.64
CA VAL A 97 4.36 7.95 -0.63
C VAL A 97 5.11 7.64 0.65
N GLN A 98 4.77 6.54 1.32
CA GLN A 98 5.35 6.24 2.64
C GLN A 98 6.84 5.94 2.54
N LEU A 99 7.25 5.15 1.55
CA LEU A 99 8.64 4.71 1.39
C LEU A 99 9.63 5.87 1.15
N PRO A 100 9.34 6.87 0.28
CA PRO A 100 10.18 8.07 0.19
C PRO A 100 10.24 8.88 1.49
N ILE A 101 9.13 9.02 2.22
CA ILE A 101 9.11 9.72 3.51
C ILE A 101 9.99 8.99 4.53
N LEU A 102 9.90 7.66 4.59
CA LEU A 102 10.70 6.83 5.49
C LEU A 102 12.20 6.97 5.22
N HIS A 103 12.61 6.97 3.96
CA HIS A 103 14.03 6.98 3.58
C HIS A 103 14.65 8.37 3.54
N PHE A 104 13.91 9.38 3.10
CA PHE A 104 14.47 10.71 2.81
C PHE A 104 13.92 11.82 3.69
N GLY A 105 12.85 11.57 4.44
CA GLY A 105 12.29 12.54 5.36
C GLY A 105 13.19 12.78 6.57
N ASP A 106 13.08 13.96 7.17
CA ASP A 106 13.62 14.20 8.51
C ASP A 106 12.75 13.53 9.60
N GLU A 107 13.23 13.47 10.84
CA GLU A 107 12.50 12.82 11.93
C GLU A 107 11.14 13.46 12.22
N PHE A 108 11.03 14.79 12.05
CA PHE A 108 9.76 15.47 12.25
C PHE A 108 8.73 15.04 11.19
N GLN A 109 9.15 14.95 9.92
CA GLN A 109 8.31 14.49 8.82
C GLN A 109 7.87 13.04 9.03
N LYS A 110 8.80 12.13 9.36
CA LYS A 110 8.46 10.72 9.61
C LYS A 110 7.43 10.57 10.72
N GLN A 111 7.67 11.19 11.87
CA GLN A 111 6.78 11.15 13.04
C GLN A 111 5.41 11.79 12.76
N ARG A 112 5.36 12.84 11.92
CA ARG A 112 4.12 13.53 11.60
C ARG A 112 3.25 12.77 10.59
N PHE A 113 3.85 12.19 9.55
CA PHE A 113 3.13 11.68 8.39
C PHE A 113 2.88 10.18 8.44
N LEU A 114 3.90 9.39 8.76
CA LEU A 114 3.84 7.93 8.64
C LEU A 114 2.74 7.28 9.50
N PRO A 115 2.51 7.66 10.77
CA PRO A 115 1.49 7.01 11.57
C PRO A 115 0.08 7.09 10.94
N LYS A 116 -0.28 8.27 10.43
CA LYS A 116 -1.60 8.50 9.79
C LYS A 116 -1.73 7.87 8.42
N LEU A 117 -0.61 7.66 7.73
CA LEU A 117 -0.60 6.91 6.47
C LEU A 117 -0.69 5.40 6.74
N CYS A 118 -0.09 4.90 7.83
CA CYS A 118 -0.14 3.49 8.21
C CYS A 118 -1.53 3.06 8.70
N ASP A 119 -2.19 3.90 9.50
CA ASP A 119 -3.54 3.60 10.01
C ASP A 119 -4.67 3.86 8.99
N GLY A 120 -4.34 4.41 7.81
CA GLY A 120 -5.28 4.68 6.74
C GLY A 120 -6.15 5.93 6.93
N THR A 121 -5.96 6.69 8.00
CA THR A 121 -6.64 7.97 8.24
C THR A 121 -6.30 8.99 7.15
N TRP A 122 -5.04 9.00 6.70
CA TRP A 122 -4.58 9.82 5.59
C TRP A 122 -4.34 8.96 4.35
N LYS A 123 -4.69 9.56 3.20
CA LYS A 123 -4.38 9.04 1.87
C LYS A 123 -3.37 9.96 1.20
N GLY A 124 -2.21 9.42 0.86
CA GLY A 124 -1.18 10.11 0.13
C GLY A 124 -1.34 9.96 -1.38
N ALA A 125 -0.83 10.92 -2.12
CA ALA A 125 -0.72 10.87 -3.57
C ALA A 125 0.69 11.25 -4.00
N HIS A 126 1.19 10.60 -5.05
CA HIS A 126 2.49 10.87 -5.64
C HIS A 126 2.31 11.76 -6.87
N GLY A 127 2.50 13.07 -6.68
CA GLY A 127 2.37 14.08 -7.72
C GLY A 127 3.71 14.32 -8.43
N ILE A 128 3.86 13.77 -9.63
CA ILE A 128 5.04 13.98 -10.48
C ILE A 128 4.62 14.41 -11.89
N THR A 129 3.74 13.62 -12.53
CA THR A 129 3.33 13.84 -13.93
C THR A 129 2.58 15.15 -14.11
N GLU A 130 2.90 15.91 -15.16
CA GLU A 130 2.18 17.13 -15.57
C GLU A 130 1.72 17.04 -17.03
N PRO A 131 0.85 17.96 -17.52
CA PRO A 131 0.53 18.06 -18.93
C PRO A 131 1.79 18.25 -19.79
N GLY A 132 2.10 17.27 -20.64
CA GLY A 132 3.26 17.29 -21.53
C GLY A 132 4.53 16.66 -20.96
N THR A 133 4.56 16.22 -19.69
CA THR A 133 5.75 15.69 -19.02
C THR A 133 5.44 14.37 -18.27
N GLY A 134 5.18 13.32 -19.04
CA GLY A 134 5.02 11.95 -18.54
C GLY A 134 6.36 11.20 -18.52
N SER A 135 6.72 10.57 -19.65
CA SER A 135 8.00 9.86 -19.78
C SER A 135 9.22 10.76 -19.61
N ASP A 136 9.11 12.04 -19.99
CA ASP A 136 10.14 13.07 -19.81
C ASP A 136 9.95 13.83 -18.48
N VAL A 137 10.01 13.08 -17.38
CA VAL A 137 9.71 13.58 -16.03
C VAL A 137 10.63 14.73 -15.59
N PHE A 138 11.88 14.72 -16.04
CA PHE A 138 12.87 15.74 -15.67
C PHE A 138 12.59 17.11 -16.30
N ASN A 139 11.68 17.17 -17.28
CA ASN A 139 11.24 18.42 -17.91
C ASN A 139 9.98 19.01 -17.22
N MET A 140 9.68 18.62 -15.98
CA MET A 140 8.60 19.24 -15.19
C MET A 140 8.73 20.75 -15.07
N GLN A 141 7.59 21.45 -15.08
CA GLN A 141 7.49 22.90 -15.12
C GLN A 141 7.12 23.50 -13.76
N THR A 142 6.64 22.70 -12.80
CA THR A 142 6.38 23.18 -11.44
C THR A 142 7.67 23.69 -10.77
N THR A 143 7.62 24.90 -10.23
CA THR A 143 8.73 25.54 -9.51
C THR A 143 8.36 25.74 -8.04
N ALA A 144 9.30 25.47 -7.12
CA ALA A 144 9.15 25.62 -5.67
C ALA A 144 9.91 26.84 -5.12
#